data_AF-A0A7Z9PXT9-F1
#
_entry.id   AF-A0A7Z9PXT9-F1
#
_cell.length_a   1.000
_cell.length_b   1.000
_cell.length_c   1.000
_cell.angle_alpha   90.00
_cell.angle_beta   90.00
_cell.angle_gamma   90.00
#
_symmetry.space_group_name_H-M   'P 1'
#
loop_
_entity.id
_entity.type
_entity.pdbx_description
1 polymer ?
#
loop_
_entity_poly.entity_id
_entity_poly.type
_entity_poly.pdbx_seq_one_letter_code
_entity_poly.pdbx_strand_id
1 'polypeptide(L)'
;MVLEQMVSDEQVLTSSTGDVLAGTQLDQPGVPGVYTIWAASTVGDSTITVSLGGRTVVNEAILVLRANSEIRENEDPFYQVLSRGNGRPVISIVEVTAASIRVRTRFIPSMSS
;
A
#
# COMPACT_ATOMS: atom_id res chain seq x y z
N MET A 1 -12.71 15.78 19.09
CA MET A 1 -12.09 14.60 18.48
C MET A 1 -12.14 14.82 16.97
N VAL A 2 -11.03 15.23 16.35
CA VAL A 2 -11.01 15.63 14.94
C VAL A 2 -10.60 14.41 14.10
N LEU A 3 -11.58 13.82 13.41
CA LEU A 3 -11.40 12.80 12.36
C LEU A 3 -11.03 13.44 11.01
N GLU A 4 -10.86 14.78 10.94
CA GLU A 4 -10.87 15.57 9.71
C GLU A 4 -9.58 15.49 8.86
N GLN A 5 -8.54 14.77 9.27
CA GLN A 5 -7.29 14.70 8.51
C GLN A 5 -6.87 13.27 8.12
N MET A 6 -7.84 12.41 7.83
CA MET A 6 -7.55 11.12 7.21
C MET A 6 -7.38 11.30 5.70
N VAL A 7 -6.16 11.10 5.20
CA VAL A 7 -5.89 11.14 3.75
C VAL A 7 -6.00 9.72 3.22
N SER A 8 -6.83 9.50 2.19
CA SER A 8 -6.94 8.22 1.51
C SER A 8 -6.58 8.39 0.05
N ASP A 9 -5.73 7.50 -0.46
CA ASP A 9 -5.38 7.39 -1.87
C ASP A 9 -5.67 5.96 -2.34
N GLU A 10 -6.25 5.83 -3.54
CA GLU A 10 -6.50 4.56 -4.18
C GLU A 10 -6.04 4.61 -5.63
N GLN A 11 -5.24 3.62 -6.01
CA GLN A 11 -4.71 3.48 -7.35
C GLN A 11 -5.06 2.10 -7.89
N VAL A 12 -5.52 2.07 -9.14
CA VAL A 12 -5.70 0.83 -9.90
C VAL A 12 -4.65 0.83 -10.99
N LEU A 13 -3.86 -0.24 -11.02
CA LEU A 13 -2.73 -0.39 -11.88
C LEU A 13 -2.93 -1.67 -12.68
N THR A 14 -2.90 -1.56 -13.99
CA THR A 14 -2.92 -2.70 -14.90
C THR A 14 -1.55 -2.91 -15.45
N SER A 15 -1.01 -4.12 -15.30
CA SER A 15 0.26 -4.47 -15.89
C SER A 15 0.15 -5.77 -16.68
N SER A 16 0.85 -5.78 -17.81
CA SER A 16 0.84 -6.86 -18.78
C SER A 16 1.85 -7.96 -18.46
N THR A 17 2.79 -7.72 -17.53
CA THR A 17 3.79 -8.61 -16.88
C THR A 17 5.00 -7.76 -16.46
N GLY A 18 5.36 -7.72 -15.17
CA GLY A 18 6.53 -6.98 -14.67
C GLY A 18 6.38 -6.43 -13.24
N ASP A 19 7.23 -5.48 -12.89
CA ASP A 19 7.09 -4.71 -11.64
C ASP A 19 6.14 -3.53 -11.88
N VAL A 20 4.97 -3.53 -11.25
CA VAL A 20 3.93 -2.49 -11.45
C VAL A 20 4.28 -1.19 -10.73
N LEU A 21 4.90 -1.34 -9.57
CA LEU A 21 5.42 -0.27 -8.77
C LEU A 21 6.80 -0.75 -8.39
N ALA A 22 7.86 -0.25 -9.03
CA ALA A 22 9.22 -0.55 -8.63
C ALA A 22 9.76 0.65 -7.86
N GLY A 23 9.76 0.57 -6.52
CA GLY A 23 10.29 1.66 -5.69
C GLY A 23 9.45 2.94 -5.70
N THR A 24 8.14 2.82 -5.94
CA THR A 24 7.25 3.98 -6.00
C THR A 24 6.94 4.50 -4.59
N GLN A 25 7.10 5.80 -4.38
CA GLN A 25 6.63 6.44 -3.15
C GLN A 25 5.10 6.56 -3.20
N LEU A 26 4.46 6.22 -2.09
CA LEU A 26 3.03 6.49 -1.92
C LEU A 26 2.78 7.99 -1.99
N ASP A 27 1.72 8.41 -2.69
CA ASP A 27 1.34 9.82 -2.72
C ASP A 27 0.63 10.21 -1.43
N GLN A 28 1.43 10.44 -0.38
CA GLN A 28 0.97 10.73 0.95
C GLN A 28 1.86 11.76 1.64
N PRO A 29 1.40 12.49 2.66
CA PRO A 29 2.07 13.70 3.15
C PRO A 29 3.53 13.51 3.63
N GLY A 30 3.99 12.29 3.93
CA GLY A 30 5.37 12.02 4.36
C GLY A 30 5.70 12.52 5.76
N VAL A 31 4.68 12.93 6.52
CA VAL A 31 4.79 13.43 7.90
C VAL A 31 4.62 12.30 8.93
N PRO A 32 4.96 12.52 10.21
CA PRO A 32 4.72 11.55 11.27
C PRO A 32 3.24 11.13 11.35
N GLY A 33 3.02 9.84 11.49
CA GLY A 33 1.68 9.25 11.51
C GLY A 33 1.70 7.76 11.16
N VAL A 34 0.51 7.21 10.91
CA VAL A 34 0.32 5.79 10.58
C VAL A 34 -0.21 5.66 9.16
N TYR A 35 0.45 4.81 8.39
CA TYR A 35 0.02 4.39 7.05
C TYR A 35 -0.62 3.02 7.18
N THR A 36 -1.85 2.87 6.70
CA THR A 36 -2.51 1.57 6.53
C THR A 36 -2.65 1.30 5.05
N ILE A 37 -2.13 0.16 4.60
CA ILE A 37 -2.03 -0.19 3.18
C ILE A 37 -2.79 -1.49 2.95
N TRP A 38 -3.72 -1.47 2.00
CA TRP A 38 -4.38 -2.65 1.45
C TRP A 38 -3.93 -2.81 0.01
N ALA A 39 -3.79 -4.06 -0.42
CA ALA A 39 -3.54 -4.38 -1.81
C ALA A 39 -4.23 -5.68 -2.21
N ALA A 40 -4.84 -5.66 -3.39
CA ALA A 40 -5.56 -6.79 -3.97
C ALA A 40 -5.21 -6.93 -5.46
N SER A 41 -5.20 -8.16 -5.95
CA SER A 41 -4.86 -8.50 -7.33
C SER A 41 -5.93 -9.38 -7.96
N THR A 42 -6.08 -9.31 -9.28
CA THR A 42 -6.90 -10.26 -10.04
C THR A 42 -6.25 -11.63 -10.21
N VAL A 43 -4.99 -11.78 -9.81
CA VAL A 43 -4.22 -13.05 -9.86
C VAL A 43 -3.57 -13.33 -8.50
N GLY A 44 -3.37 -14.61 -8.18
CA GLY A 44 -2.91 -15.06 -6.86
C GLY A 44 -1.39 -15.18 -6.70
N ASP A 45 -0.62 -14.66 -7.66
CA ASP A 45 0.84 -14.77 -7.71
C ASP A 45 1.57 -13.41 -7.62
N SER A 46 0.82 -12.31 -7.44
CA SER A 46 1.41 -10.99 -7.20
C SER A 46 1.88 -10.84 -5.75
N THR A 47 3.02 -10.18 -5.54
CA THR A 47 3.57 -9.92 -4.21
C THR A 47 3.82 -8.43 -3.96
N ILE A 48 3.79 -8.04 -2.70
CA ILE A 48 4.07 -6.68 -2.23
C ILE A 48 5.22 -6.65 -1.22
N THR A 49 6.12 -5.71 -1.43
CA THR A 49 7.17 -5.33 -0.51
C THR A 49 6.96 -3.86 -0.12
N VAL A 50 6.98 -3.57 1.17
CA VAL A 50 6.82 -2.21 1.70
C VAL A 50 8.05 -1.86 2.51
N SER A 51 8.66 -0.71 2.21
CA SER A 51 9.80 -0.19 2.94
C SER A 51 9.56 1.25 3.41
N LEU A 52 10.19 1.62 4.53
CA LEU A 52 10.16 2.99 5.05
C LEU A 52 11.50 3.31 5.70
N GLY A 53 12.06 4.48 5.39
CA GLY A 53 13.34 4.92 5.97
C GLY A 53 14.50 3.95 5.71
N GLY A 54 14.52 3.28 4.55
CA GLY A 54 15.53 2.29 4.19
C GLY A 54 15.37 0.91 4.83
N ARG A 55 14.30 0.68 5.60
CA ARG A 55 13.99 -0.62 6.19
C ARG A 55 12.78 -1.26 5.52
N THR A 56 12.91 -2.54 5.15
CA THR A 56 11.78 -3.36 4.73
C THR A 56 10.90 -3.70 5.94
N VAL A 57 9.62 -3.37 5.83
CA VAL A 57 8.58 -3.61 6.86
C VAL A 57 7.70 -4.79 6.47
N VAL A 58 7.41 -4.93 5.19
CA VAL A 58 6.71 -6.07 4.58
C VAL A 58 7.60 -6.59 3.47
N ASN A 59 7.84 -7.90 3.43
CA ASN A 59 8.69 -8.53 2.43
C ASN A 59 7.89 -9.58 1.66
N GLU A 60 7.73 -9.37 0.35
CA GLU A 60 7.15 -10.33 -0.60
C GLU A 60 5.83 -10.98 -0.13
N ALA A 61 4.95 -10.20 0.48
CA ALA A 61 3.66 -10.70 0.93
C ALA A 61 2.73 -10.93 -0.27
N ILE A 62 2.04 -12.06 -0.32
CA ILE A 62 1.12 -12.38 -1.42
C ILE A 62 -0.10 -11.46 -1.35
N LEU A 63 -0.46 -10.87 -2.49
CA LEU A 63 -1.65 -10.03 -2.61
C LEU A 63 -2.94 -10.84 -2.53
N VAL A 64 -3.99 -10.21 -1.98
CA VAL A 64 -5.30 -10.83 -1.88
C VAL A 64 -5.88 -11.03 -3.28
N LEU A 65 -6.28 -12.27 -3.60
CA LEU A 65 -6.93 -12.58 -4.86
C LEU A 65 -8.40 -12.13 -4.84
N ARG A 66 -8.77 -11.25 -5.77
CA ARG A 66 -10.15 -10.76 -5.96
C ARG A 66 -10.47 -10.60 -7.44
N ALA A 67 -11.66 -11.04 -7.86
CA ALA A 67 -12.06 -11.04 -9.28
C ALA A 67 -11.90 -9.68 -9.98
N ASN A 68 -12.08 -8.57 -9.26
CA ASN A 68 -11.93 -7.20 -9.78
C ASN A 68 -10.84 -6.40 -9.06
N SER A 69 -9.90 -7.06 -8.37
CA SER A 69 -8.94 -6.42 -7.44
C SER A 69 -9.61 -5.51 -6.40
N GLU A 70 -10.89 -5.76 -6.08
CA GLU A 70 -11.63 -4.91 -5.14
C GLU A 70 -11.06 -5.02 -3.73
N ILE A 71 -10.90 -3.88 -3.05
CA ILE A 71 -10.44 -3.83 -1.65
C ILE A 71 -11.66 -3.78 -0.73
N ARG A 72 -11.72 -4.74 0.20
CA ARG A 72 -12.73 -4.85 1.25
C ARG A 72 -12.06 -4.66 2.61
N GLU A 73 -12.06 -3.43 3.12
CA GLU A 73 -11.33 -3.04 4.33
C GLU A 73 -11.66 -3.88 5.59
N ASN A 74 -12.88 -4.44 5.66
CA ASN A 74 -13.34 -5.24 6.79
C ASN A 74 -12.94 -6.73 6.72
N GLU A 75 -12.45 -7.18 5.57
CA GLU A 75 -12.12 -8.59 5.30
C GLU A 75 -10.64 -8.76 4.95
N ASP A 76 -10.08 -7.82 4.20
CA ASP A 76 -8.77 -7.98 3.60
C ASP A 76 -7.65 -7.68 4.62
N PRO A 77 -6.55 -8.46 4.61
CA PRO A 77 -5.35 -8.11 5.35
C PRO A 77 -4.84 -6.73 4.93
N PHE A 78 -4.26 -6.04 5.91
CA PHE A 78 -3.63 -4.75 5.71
C PHE A 78 -2.28 -4.70 6.38
N TYR A 79 -1.44 -3.80 5.89
CA TYR A 79 -0.12 -3.55 6.43
C TYR A 79 -0.09 -2.18 7.08
N GLN A 80 0.35 -2.12 8.35
CA GLN A 80 0.53 -0.86 9.04
C GLN A 80 2.00 -0.49 9.15
N VAL A 81 2.30 0.73 8.75
CA VAL A 81 3.64 1.30 8.87
C VAL A 81 3.56 2.60 9.67
N LEU A 82 4.26 2.62 10.80
CA LEU A 82 4.43 3.83 11.60
C LEU A 82 5.55 4.68 11.01
N SER A 83 5.23 5.88 10.54
CA SER A 83 6.25 6.88 10.19
C SER A 83 6.47 7.82 11.36
N ARG A 84 7.74 7.97 11.75
CA ARG A 84 8.18 8.96 12.74
C ARG A 84 8.80 10.20 12.07
N GLY A 85 8.39 10.49 10.82
CA GLY A 85 8.98 11.56 10.00
C GLY A 85 10.09 11.09 9.06
N ASN A 86 10.28 9.77 8.93
CA ASN A 86 11.29 9.16 8.06
C ASN A 86 10.86 9.11 6.58
N GLY A 87 10.04 10.08 6.14
CA GLY A 87 9.50 10.16 4.79
C GLY A 87 8.26 9.30 4.53
N ARG A 88 8.04 9.01 3.25
CA ARG A 88 6.90 8.27 2.70
C ARG A 88 7.24 6.78 2.59
N PRO A 89 6.29 5.86 2.82
CA PRO A 89 6.49 4.46 2.50
C PRO A 89 6.74 4.30 0.99
N VAL A 90 7.67 3.41 0.67
CA VAL A 90 7.98 2.98 -0.69
C VAL A 90 7.39 1.60 -0.86
N ILE A 91 6.57 1.43 -1.91
CA ILE A 91 5.96 0.16 -2.25
C ILE A 91 6.62 -0.39 -3.50
N SER A 92 6.96 -1.67 -3.45
CA SER A 92 7.27 -2.46 -4.63
C SER A 92 6.25 -3.58 -4.82
N ILE A 93 5.65 -3.69 -6.01
CA ILE A 93 4.74 -4.77 -6.37
C ILE A 93 5.27 -5.51 -7.59
N VAL A 94 5.40 -6.82 -7.45
CA VAL A 94 5.85 -7.73 -8.50
C VAL A 94 4.66 -8.60 -8.90
N GLU A 95 4.38 -8.72 -10.19
CA GLU A 95 3.50 -9.78 -10.68
C GLU A 95 4.22 -10.74 -11.61
N VAL A 96 3.77 -11.99 -11.60
CA VAL A 96 4.24 -13.02 -12.51
C VAL A 96 3.28 -13.19 -13.68
N THR A 97 1.97 -13.09 -13.42
CA THR A 97 0.90 -13.13 -14.42
C THR A 97 0.28 -11.75 -14.60
N ALA A 98 -0.10 -11.39 -15.84
CA ALA A 98 -0.79 -10.14 -16.13
C ALA A 98 -2.01 -9.92 -15.23
N ALA A 99 -2.08 -8.76 -14.59
CA ALA A 99 -2.99 -8.50 -13.49
C ALA A 99 -3.52 -7.07 -13.50
N SER A 100 -4.70 -6.91 -12.90
CA SER A 100 -5.10 -5.63 -12.32
C SER A 100 -4.82 -5.68 -10.83
N ILE A 101 -4.10 -4.67 -10.35
CA ILE A 101 -3.72 -4.54 -8.95
C ILE A 101 -4.30 -3.24 -8.43
N ARG A 102 -4.98 -3.32 -7.29
CA ARG A 102 -5.48 -2.16 -6.59
C ARG A 102 -4.71 -2.00 -5.30
N VAL A 103 -4.28 -0.78 -5.03
CA VAL A 103 -3.62 -0.40 -3.78
C VAL A 103 -4.40 0.74 -3.18
N ARG A 104 -4.78 0.60 -1.90
CA ARG A 104 -5.37 1.68 -1.12
C ARG A 104 -4.46 1.98 0.05
N THR A 105 -4.12 3.25 0.21
CA THR A 105 -3.38 3.75 1.36
C THR A 105 -4.23 4.73 2.13
N ARG A 106 -4.32 4.54 3.43
CA ARG A 106 -4.94 5.48 4.36
C ARG A 106 -3.90 5.98 5.34
N PHE A 107 -3.73 7.29 5.40
CA PHE A 107 -2.81 7.96 6.31
C PHE A 107 -3.57 8.70 7.39
N ILE A 108 -3.13 8.49 8.63
CA ILE A 108 -3.59 9.21 9.82
C ILE A 108 -2.38 9.94 10.41
N PRO A 109 -2.32 11.28 10.34
CA PRO A 109 -1.26 12.07 10.95
C PRO A 109 -1.21 11.86 12.47
N SER A 110 -0.01 11.81 13.05
CA SER A 110 0.10 11.95 14.50
C SER A 110 -0.11 13.42 14.85
N MET A 111 -1.16 13.75 15.59
CA MET A 111 -1.33 15.12 16.09
C MET A 111 -0.15 15.44 17.01
N SER A 112 0.66 16.43 16.63
CA SER A 112 1.60 17.06 17.55
C SER A 112 0.78 17.89 18.54
N SER A 113 0.78 17.50 19.81
CA SER A 113 0.37 18.37 20.91
C SER A 113 1.30 19.56 21.03
#